data_AF-A0A6P1AHX2-F1
#
_entry.id   AF-A0A6P1AHX2-F1
#
_cell.length_a   1.000
_cell.length_b   1.000
_cell.length_c   1.000
_cell.angle_alpha   90.00
_cell.angle_beta   90.00
_cell.angle_gamma   90.00
#
_symmetry.space_group_name_H-M   'P 1'
#
loop_
_entity.id
_entity.type
_entity.pdbx_description
1 polymer ?
#
loop_
_entity_poly.entity_id
_entity_poly.type
_entity_poly.pdbx_seq_one_letter_code
_entity_poly.pdbx_strand_id
1 'polypeptide(L)'
;MKNVNGIARAIAALTLILGLTTPRPALAGPALFWWQMNVDTNRNGCLRRAKQVMADERVPVRRENNGTIWGWHEDVTTSIKCTSRGNNSHVIIIVTSNDRQFAEGLLNSFRGWIGN
;
A
#
# COMPACT_ATOMS: atom_id res chain seq x y z
N MET A 1 -48.50 54.92 -22.45
CA MET A 1 -49.54 54.09 -21.82
C MET A 1 -49.18 52.61 -21.99
N LYS A 2 -49.38 51.82 -20.93
CA LYS A 2 -49.34 50.34 -20.74
C LYS A 2 -49.69 49.50 -22.00
N ASN A 3 -49.35 48.21 -22.18
CA ASN A 3 -48.48 47.18 -21.57
C ASN A 3 -48.70 45.88 -22.40
N VAL A 4 -47.70 44.98 -22.44
CA VAL A 4 -47.67 43.53 -22.81
C VAL A 4 -48.36 43.03 -24.08
N ASN A 5 -47.62 42.28 -24.92
CA ASN A 5 -47.98 40.91 -25.35
C ASN A 5 -46.83 40.27 -26.15
N GLY A 6 -46.42 39.06 -25.76
CA GLY A 6 -45.57 38.21 -26.60
C GLY A 6 -44.36 37.57 -25.89
N ILE A 7 -44.59 36.89 -24.78
CA ILE A 7 -43.66 35.90 -24.23
C ILE A 7 -43.59 34.71 -25.20
N ALA A 8 -42.39 34.10 -25.29
CA ALA A 8 -41.99 32.89 -26.02
C ALA A 8 -41.20 33.22 -27.29
N ARG A 9 -39.91 32.88 -27.38
CA ARG A 9 -39.48 31.48 -27.47
C ARG A 9 -38.03 31.27 -27.01
N ALA A 10 -37.95 30.39 -26.01
CA ALA A 10 -36.99 29.29 -25.87
C ALA A 10 -35.49 29.58 -26.05
N ILE A 11 -34.90 29.84 -24.88
CA ILE A 11 -33.55 29.45 -24.45
C ILE A 11 -33.21 28.04 -24.98
N ALA A 12 -32.34 27.97 -25.99
CA ALA A 12 -31.74 26.73 -26.46
C ALA A 12 -30.21 26.84 -26.32
N ALA A 13 -29.76 27.09 -25.11
CA ALA A 13 -28.35 27.05 -24.75
C ALA A 13 -28.24 26.52 -23.32
N LEU A 14 -28.41 25.21 -23.16
CA LEU A 14 -27.83 24.39 -22.10
C LEU A 14 -28.36 22.95 -22.27
N THR A 15 -27.92 22.25 -23.31
CA THR A 15 -27.91 20.78 -23.25
C THR A 15 -26.74 20.41 -22.35
N LEU A 16 -27.03 20.53 -21.06
CA LEU A 16 -26.15 20.30 -19.94
C LEU A 16 -25.61 18.87 -20.08
N ILE A 17 -24.31 18.79 -20.31
CA ILE A 17 -23.50 17.58 -20.25
C ILE A 17 -23.57 17.06 -18.81
N LEU A 18 -24.64 16.36 -18.45
CA LEU A 18 -24.82 15.72 -17.13
C LEU A 18 -24.85 14.19 -17.24
N GLY A 19 -24.56 13.64 -18.42
CA GLY A 19 -24.59 12.19 -18.66
C GLY A 19 -23.28 11.44 -18.39
N LEU A 20 -22.18 12.12 -18.09
CA LEU A 20 -20.87 11.48 -17.94
C LEU A 20 -20.20 11.98 -16.66
N THR A 21 -19.73 11.02 -15.87
CA THR A 21 -18.96 11.20 -14.63
C THR A 21 -19.81 11.42 -13.37
N THR A 22 -20.66 10.46 -13.02
CA THR A 22 -20.50 10.00 -11.63
C THR A 22 -19.08 9.44 -11.57
N PRO A 23 -18.12 10.07 -10.85
CA PRO A 23 -16.90 9.34 -10.52
C PRO A 23 -17.40 8.13 -9.75
N ARG A 24 -17.44 6.97 -10.40
CA ARG A 24 -17.44 5.72 -9.65
C ARG A 24 -16.22 5.88 -8.75
N PRO A 25 -16.36 5.85 -7.41
CA PRO A 25 -15.17 5.85 -6.58
C PRO A 25 -14.34 4.69 -7.10
N ALA A 26 -13.18 5.00 -7.69
CA ALA A 26 -12.18 3.99 -7.87
C ALA A 26 -11.97 3.52 -6.44
N LEU A 27 -12.48 2.34 -6.11
CA LEU A 27 -12.10 1.64 -4.89
C LEU A 27 -10.60 1.50 -5.04
N ALA A 28 -9.87 2.48 -4.52
CA ALA A 28 -8.44 2.45 -4.47
C ALA A 28 -8.16 1.18 -3.67
N GLY A 29 -7.68 0.14 -4.37
CA GLY A 29 -7.31 -1.10 -3.72
C GLY A 29 -6.28 -0.82 -2.62
N PRO A 30 -5.96 -1.82 -1.78
CA PRO A 30 -4.97 -1.64 -0.74
C PRO A 30 -3.69 -1.03 -1.30
N ALA A 31 -3.17 -0.02 -0.61
CA ALA A 31 -1.88 0.57 -0.93
C ALA A 31 -0.81 -0.52 -0.88
N LEU A 32 0.06 -0.56 -1.89
CA LEU A 32 1.15 -1.51 -1.98
C LEU A 32 2.48 -0.75 -1.98
N PHE A 33 3.36 -1.14 -1.07
CA PHE A 33 4.72 -0.64 -1.01
C PHE A 33 5.68 -1.82 -1.01
N TRP A 34 6.85 -1.61 -1.60
CA TRP A 34 7.89 -2.62 -1.65
C TRP A 34 9.27 -2.00 -1.56
N TRP A 35 10.23 -2.81 -1.12
CA TRP A 35 11.64 -2.42 -1.05
C TRP A 35 12.52 -3.66 -1.20
N GLN A 36 13.73 -3.48 -1.72
CA GLN A 36 14.73 -4.53 -1.77
C GLN A 36 16.12 -3.97 -1.46
N MET A 37 16.99 -4.77 -0.84
CA MET A 37 18.38 -4.42 -0.63
C MET A 37 19.25 -5.60 -0.21
N ASN A 38 20.57 -5.40 -0.14
CA ASN A 38 21.47 -6.34 0.50
C ASN A 38 21.68 -5.93 1.97
N VAL A 39 21.74 -6.91 2.87
CA VAL A 39 22.02 -6.74 4.30
C VAL A 39 23.25 -7.54 4.68
N ASP A 40 24.07 -6.97 5.56
CA ASP A 40 25.27 -7.60 6.12
C ASP A 40 24.89 -8.56 7.27
N THR A 41 24.10 -9.57 6.91
CA THR A 41 23.75 -10.68 7.80
C THR A 41 23.37 -11.90 6.98
N ASN A 42 23.63 -13.08 7.54
CA ASN A 42 23.15 -14.33 6.95
C ASN A 42 21.61 -14.42 6.96
N ARG A 43 21.08 -15.40 6.20
CA ARG A 43 19.64 -15.59 6.00
C ARG A 43 18.86 -15.68 7.32
N ASN A 44 19.40 -16.40 8.32
CA ASN A 44 18.72 -16.61 9.59
C ASN A 44 18.68 -15.32 10.42
N GLY A 45 19.76 -14.53 10.41
CA GLY A 45 19.80 -13.21 11.04
C GLY A 45 18.82 -12.24 10.39
N CYS A 46 18.72 -12.24 9.05
CA CYS A 46 17.71 -11.49 8.31
C CYS A 46 16.29 -11.86 8.75
N LEU A 47 15.95 -13.16 8.76
CA LEU A 47 14.62 -13.63 9.17
C LEU A 47 14.30 -13.32 10.64
N ARG A 48 15.28 -13.45 11.53
CA ARG A 48 15.10 -13.13 12.95
C ARG A 48 14.76 -11.65 13.14
N ARG A 49 15.50 -10.76 12.48
CA ARG A 49 15.19 -9.33 12.50
C ARG A 49 13.81 -9.06 11.87
N ALA A 50 13.49 -9.74 10.76
CA ALA A 50 12.18 -9.65 10.06
C ALA A 50 11.02 -9.92 11.00
N LYS A 51 11.12 -11.02 11.76
CA LYS A 51 10.15 -11.40 12.78
C LYS A 51 10.06 -10.37 13.90
N GLN A 52 11.17 -9.76 14.30
CA GLN A 52 11.18 -8.75 15.36
C GLN A 52 10.37 -7.52 14.95
N VAL A 53 10.66 -6.91 13.79
CA VAL A 53 9.90 -5.73 13.33
C VAL A 53 8.43 -6.07 13.13
N MET A 54 8.13 -7.25 12.58
CA MET A 54 6.76 -7.72 12.47
C MET A 54 6.05 -7.82 13.83
N ALA A 55 6.74 -8.29 14.87
CA ALA A 55 6.21 -8.36 16.22
C ALA A 55 6.03 -6.97 16.85
N ASP A 56 7.01 -6.08 16.68
CA ASP A 56 6.99 -4.71 17.20
C ASP A 56 5.81 -3.91 16.62
N GLU A 57 5.53 -4.13 15.33
CA GLU A 57 4.43 -3.50 14.58
C GLU A 57 3.10 -4.27 14.68
N ARG A 58 3.03 -5.29 15.56
CA ARG A 58 1.83 -6.12 15.81
C ARG A 58 1.27 -6.81 14.56
N VAL A 59 2.13 -7.14 13.60
CA VAL A 59 1.81 -7.95 12.42
C VAL A 59 2.37 -9.36 12.63
N PRO A 60 1.61 -10.30 13.22
CA PRO A 60 2.13 -11.61 13.58
C PRO A 60 2.56 -12.39 12.34
N VAL A 61 3.66 -13.14 12.44
CA VAL A 61 4.04 -14.12 11.42
C VAL A 61 3.04 -15.26 11.44
N ARG A 62 2.53 -15.61 10.26
CA ARG A 62 1.50 -16.65 10.07
C ARG A 62 1.99 -17.82 9.24
N ARG A 63 2.97 -17.58 8.36
CA ARG A 63 3.61 -18.60 7.54
C ARG A 63 5.08 -18.29 7.37
N GLU A 64 5.88 -19.35 7.34
CA GLU A 64 7.30 -19.30 7.00
C GLU A 64 7.63 -20.46 6.07
N ASN A 65 8.32 -20.19 4.97
CA ASN A 65 8.76 -21.21 4.03
C ASN A 65 9.97 -20.73 3.24
N ASN A 66 11.01 -21.57 3.15
CA ASN A 66 12.17 -21.37 2.29
C ASN A 66 12.79 -19.96 2.37
N GLY A 67 12.93 -19.41 3.58
CA GLY A 67 13.47 -18.05 3.78
C GLY A 67 12.52 -16.91 3.41
N THR A 68 11.23 -17.19 3.26
CA THR A 68 10.17 -16.18 3.19
C THR A 68 9.30 -16.28 4.45
N ILE A 69 8.93 -15.13 5.02
CA ILE A 69 7.89 -15.04 6.03
C ILE A 69 6.73 -14.20 5.52
N TRP A 70 5.53 -14.59 5.91
CA TRP A 70 4.30 -13.85 5.65
C TRP A 70 3.61 -13.59 6.98
N GLY A 71 3.09 -12.38 7.14
CA GLY A 71 2.24 -12.02 8.26
C GLY A 71 1.09 -11.15 7.80
N TRP A 72 0.03 -11.19 8.60
CA TRP A 72 -1.15 -10.38 8.37
C TRP A 72 -1.90 -10.18 9.67
N HIS A 73 -2.51 -9.01 9.77
CA HIS A 73 -3.41 -8.61 10.85
C HIS A 73 -4.42 -7.62 10.25
N GLU A 74 -5.71 -7.83 10.49
CA GLU A 74 -6.77 -6.96 9.95
C GLU A 74 -6.64 -6.77 8.43
N ASP A 75 -6.36 -5.56 7.97
CA ASP A 75 -6.24 -5.20 6.56
C ASP A 75 -4.78 -5.15 6.06
N VAL A 76 -3.78 -5.35 6.94
CA VAL A 76 -2.38 -5.41 6.53
C VAL A 76 -1.94 -6.83 6.18
N THR A 77 -1.21 -6.95 5.07
CA THR A 77 -0.44 -8.14 4.71
C THR A 77 1.00 -7.73 4.41
N THR A 78 1.96 -8.51 4.90
CA THR A 78 3.37 -8.33 4.59
C THR A 78 4.03 -9.65 4.21
N SER A 79 4.97 -9.58 3.27
CA SER A 79 5.82 -10.68 2.83
C SER A 79 7.26 -10.22 2.81
N ILE A 80 8.14 -11.01 3.42
CA ILE A 80 9.58 -10.71 3.48
C ILE A 80 10.35 -11.93 3.04
N LYS A 81 11.15 -11.78 1.99
CA LYS A 81 12.07 -12.81 1.49
C LYS A 81 13.50 -12.46 1.88
N CYS A 82 14.17 -13.36 2.59
CA CYS A 82 15.60 -13.34 2.82
C CYS A 82 16.26 -14.44 1.96
N THR A 83 17.06 -14.04 0.98
CA THR A 83 17.82 -14.94 0.10
C THR A 83 19.30 -14.90 0.48
N SER A 84 19.93 -16.05 0.66
CA SER A 84 21.35 -16.11 1.00
C SER A 84 22.23 -15.63 -0.16
N ARG A 85 23.27 -14.84 0.15
CA ARG A 85 24.27 -14.34 -0.79
C ARG A 85 25.65 -14.37 -0.11
N GLY A 86 26.22 -15.57 0.01
CA GLY A 86 27.42 -15.80 0.80
C GLY A 86 27.13 -15.61 2.30
N ASN A 87 27.89 -14.74 2.97
CA ASN A 87 27.65 -14.37 4.36
C ASN A 87 26.54 -13.32 4.54
N ASN A 88 26.08 -12.73 3.43
CA ASN A 88 25.09 -11.66 3.40
C ASN A 88 23.73 -12.19 2.93
N SER A 89 22.71 -11.35 2.99
CA SER A 89 21.39 -11.67 2.44
C SER A 89 20.90 -10.60 1.51
N HIS A 90 20.20 -11.00 0.45
CA HIS A 90 19.36 -10.12 -0.33
C HIS A 90 17.93 -10.20 0.21
N VAL A 91 17.32 -9.06 0.49
CA VAL A 91 16.01 -8.94 1.12
C VAL A 91 15.05 -8.27 0.17
N ILE A 92 13.84 -8.82 0.08
CA ILE A 92 12.69 -8.18 -0.59
C ILE A 92 11.56 -8.11 0.43
N ILE A 93 10.99 -6.92 0.60
CA ILE A 93 9.89 -6.63 1.53
C ILE A 93 8.73 -6.11 0.69
N ILE A 94 7.54 -6.64 0.95
CA ILE A 94 6.27 -6.19 0.37
C ILE A 94 5.31 -5.95 1.53
N VAL A 95 4.63 -4.80 1.52
CA VAL A 95 3.60 -4.43 2.49
C VAL A 95 2.39 -3.95 1.72
N THR A 96 1.21 -4.43 2.11
CA THR A 96 -0.07 -4.00 1.58
C THR A 96 -1.05 -3.70 2.71
N SER A 97 -1.79 -2.59 2.67
CA SER A 97 -2.86 -2.27 3.63
C SER A 97 -3.87 -1.29 2.99
N ASN A 98 -5.11 -1.23 3.48
CA ASN A 98 -6.03 -0.17 3.08
C ASN A 98 -5.65 1.17 3.72
N ASP A 99 -4.91 1.16 4.83
CA ASP A 99 -4.23 2.33 5.39
C ASP A 99 -2.85 2.52 4.72
N ARG A 100 -2.79 3.50 3.81
CA ARG A 100 -1.56 3.88 3.12
C ARG A 100 -0.45 4.31 4.08
N GLN A 101 -0.78 5.10 5.11
CA GLN A 101 0.21 5.63 6.04
C GLN A 101 0.80 4.49 6.89
N PHE A 102 -0.04 3.55 7.31
CA PHE A 102 0.41 2.34 8.00
C PHE A 102 1.35 1.51 7.12
N ALA A 103 0.98 1.22 5.87
CA ALA A 103 1.81 0.42 4.98
C ALA A 103 3.19 1.07 4.70
N GLU A 104 3.21 2.39 4.51
CA GLU A 104 4.45 3.15 4.34
C GLU A 104 5.29 3.17 5.63
N GLY A 105 4.66 3.36 6.79
CA GLY A 105 5.28 3.32 8.10
C GLY A 105 5.94 1.97 8.39
N LEU A 106 5.22 0.87 8.20
CA LEU A 106 5.73 -0.49 8.37
C LEU A 106 6.93 -0.76 7.44
N LEU A 107 6.87 -0.32 6.18
CA LEU A 107 8.02 -0.45 5.27
C LEU A 107 9.24 0.35 5.77
N ASN A 108 9.01 1.55 6.32
CA ASN A 108 10.07 2.37 6.90
C ASN A 108 10.66 1.75 8.17
N SER A 109 9.86 1.09 9.01
CA SER A 109 10.37 0.32 10.16
C SER A 109 11.34 -0.79 9.73
N PHE A 110 11.04 -1.50 8.63
CA PHE A 110 11.99 -2.46 8.06
C PHE A 110 13.26 -1.80 7.50
N ARG A 111 13.17 -0.61 6.91
CA ARG A 111 14.36 0.12 6.44
C ARG A 111 15.24 0.58 7.61
N GLY A 112 14.63 1.00 8.72
CA GLY A 112 15.32 1.49 9.91
C GLY A 112 16.27 0.48 10.57
N TRP A 113 15.98 -0.82 10.49
CA TRP A 113 16.85 -1.84 11.09
C TRP A 113 18.19 -2.06 10.31
N ILE A 114 18.35 -1.51 9.09
CA ILE A 114 19.49 -1.80 8.18
C ILE A 114 20.58 -0.75 8.35
N GLY A 115 20.25 0.38 8.98
CA GLY A 115 21.21 1.43 9.31
C GLY A 115 21.91 1.26 10.66
N ASN A 116 21.58 0.21 11.44
CA ASN A 116 22.18 -0.14 12.73
C ASN A 116 22.75 -1.56 12.71
#